data_AF-F2KQL7-F1
#
_entry.id   AF-F2KQL7-F1
#
_cell.length_a   1.000
_cell.length_b   1.000
_cell.length_c   1.000
_cell.angle_alpha   90.00
_cell.angle_beta   90.00
_cell.angle_gamma   90.00
#
_symmetry.space_group_name_H-M   'P 1'
#
loop_
_entity.id
_entity.type
_entity.pdbx_description
1 polymer ?
#
loop_
_entity_poly.entity_id
_entity_poly.type
_entity_poly.pdbx_seq_one_letter_code
_entity_poly.pdbx_strand_id
1 'polypeptide(L)'
;MQCIARRYLNFVPSYLEKSINHQAILKFVKKICIVLLLLMCAGVAKGEVVVSVSADYTFISPELVRDTFTLTFKNMDENTTFLSLELPMQLIVENFSVKDIPAGHLSYDVKTLNGGKILLLRISKPLSPFEEYKVVLEGNVRGLTDTLGNGMYRFTAVEYPEYFNSIGIPVDSIHISVVFPQKFLYTYRVTSVSSNSQIFYSPYNSVQKVEWDFVNPKSQVVAFIQFEEILNFMTLNILGASMVFGAFLILLYMSYRSEKKYKQMKVLVGTPWGGDIVSKLREMLGKAKEEILITSPHIYYTDWLTAELKPAIDRGVRVRIITWPSYDRKPFRSVEEVYEDKKQYFTLKRFLEMFPQGTVRLNDNIHAKMAVVDGKEVLITTANLTQTGLWENYEIGFWADNEELAKQAKSFFETVWNSEDTIELDEDTLEPKIAWAEIMDRKRKREVKE
;
A
#
# COMPACT_ATOMS: atom_id res chain seq x y z
N MET A 1 -36.09 18.83 9.26
CA MET A 1 -36.10 17.91 8.09
C MET A 1 -34.78 17.16 8.14
N GLN A 2 -34.61 15.85 8.35
CA GLN A 2 -35.47 14.66 8.33
C GLN A 2 -35.16 13.85 9.61
N CYS A 3 -36.09 13.78 10.57
CA CYS A 3 -36.10 12.70 11.56
C CYS A 3 -37.03 11.64 10.99
N ILE A 4 -36.43 10.61 10.38
CA ILE A 4 -37.17 9.54 9.72
C ILE A 4 -37.86 8.70 10.79
N ALA A 5 -39.19 8.75 10.75
CA ALA A 5 -40.08 7.79 11.35
C ALA A 5 -39.66 6.37 10.97
N ARG A 6 -39.17 5.58 11.94
CA ARG A 6 -38.83 4.17 11.71
C ARG A 6 -39.43 3.18 12.70
N ARG A 7 -40.39 3.60 13.51
CA ARG A 7 -41.31 2.68 14.21
C ARG A 7 -42.73 3.23 14.46
N TYR A 8 -43.08 4.47 14.07
CA TYR A 8 -44.37 5.07 14.49
C TYR A 8 -45.11 5.88 13.42
N LEU A 9 -46.33 5.43 13.14
CA LEU A 9 -47.47 6.32 12.89
C LEU A 9 -48.06 6.68 14.27
N ASN A 10 -47.86 7.94 14.65
CA ASN A 10 -48.61 8.77 15.60
C ASN A 10 -49.51 8.11 16.67
N PHE A 11 -49.20 8.37 17.94
CA PHE A 11 -50.21 8.81 18.90
C PHE A 11 -49.79 10.16 19.46
N VAL A 12 -50.61 11.19 19.21
CA VAL A 12 -50.43 12.54 19.77
C VAL A 12 -51.24 12.59 21.06
N PRO A 13 -50.63 12.79 22.24
CA PRO A 13 -51.38 13.18 23.42
C PRO A 13 -51.95 14.58 23.18
N SER A 14 -53.26 14.71 23.34
CA SER A 14 -53.98 15.98 23.37
C SER A 14 -53.32 16.94 24.36
N TYR A 15 -52.83 18.08 23.89
CA TYR A 15 -52.88 19.43 24.49
C TYR A 15 -51.77 20.29 23.87
N LEU A 16 -52.15 21.14 22.90
CA LEU A 16 -51.69 22.53 22.75
C LEU A 16 -52.22 23.09 21.41
N GLU A 17 -53.39 23.73 21.50
CA GLU A 17 -53.84 24.70 20.51
C GLU A 17 -52.96 25.96 20.59
N LYS A 18 -52.50 26.48 19.43
CA LYS A 18 -53.02 27.74 18.85
C LYS A 18 -52.33 28.13 17.55
N SER A 19 -53.17 28.34 16.52
CA SER A 19 -53.09 29.38 15.46
C SER A 19 -51.87 29.31 14.51
N ILE A 20 -51.91 29.13 13.18
CA ILE A 20 -52.72 29.54 12.01
C ILE A 20 -52.12 28.66 10.88
N ASN A 21 -52.78 27.92 9.97
CA ASN A 21 -53.82 28.22 9.00
C ASN A 21 -54.41 26.87 8.52
N HIS A 22 -55.68 26.59 8.81
CA HIS A 22 -56.21 25.23 9.00
C HIS A 22 -57.44 24.93 8.11
N GLN A 23 -57.40 25.27 6.81
CA GLN A 23 -58.55 24.99 5.93
C GLN A 23 -58.27 24.25 4.61
N ALA A 24 -57.02 24.03 4.21
CA ALA A 24 -56.72 23.23 3.01
C ALA A 24 -56.23 21.80 3.30
N ILE A 25 -55.56 21.57 4.43
CA ILE A 25 -54.96 20.25 4.77
C ILE A 25 -55.93 19.38 5.61
N LEU A 26 -56.93 19.99 6.24
CA LEU A 26 -57.91 19.27 7.06
C LEU A 26 -59.05 18.59 6.28
N LYS A 27 -59.21 18.86 4.98
CA LYS A 27 -60.26 18.18 4.18
C LYS A 27 -59.85 16.81 3.65
N PHE A 28 -58.56 16.49 3.67
CA PHE A 28 -58.04 15.19 3.21
C PHE A 28 -57.56 14.29 4.37
N VAL A 29 -57.25 14.86 5.55
CA VAL A 29 -56.82 14.10 6.75
C VAL A 29 -57.97 13.86 7.76
N LYS A 30 -59.18 14.40 7.54
CA LYS A 30 -60.39 14.15 8.36
C LYS A 30 -61.40 13.15 7.78
N LYS A 31 -61.16 12.55 6.61
CA LYS A 31 -62.05 11.53 6.02
C LYS A 31 -61.22 10.29 5.73
N ILE A 32 -61.43 9.23 6.54
CA ILE A 32 -60.79 7.89 6.54
C ILE A 32 -59.67 7.75 7.60
N CYS A 33 -60.07 7.69 8.88
CA CYS A 33 -59.44 6.89 9.96
C CYS A 33 -60.14 7.04 11.32
N ILE A 34 -61.31 7.70 11.38
CA ILE A 34 -62.17 7.78 12.58
C ILE A 34 -63.29 6.70 12.59
N VAL A 35 -63.30 5.77 11.63
CA VAL A 35 -64.43 4.82 11.47
C VAL A 35 -64.07 3.34 11.67
N LEU A 36 -62.84 2.99 12.11
CA LEU A 36 -62.48 1.55 12.24
C LEU A 36 -61.46 1.18 13.33
N LEU A 37 -61.28 2.01 14.37
CA LEU A 37 -60.55 1.61 15.60
C LEU A 37 -61.44 1.70 16.86
N LEU A 38 -62.71 1.37 16.67
CA LEU A 38 -63.68 1.02 17.71
C LEU A 38 -64.26 -0.38 17.40
N LEU A 39 -63.40 -1.26 16.87
CA LEU A 39 -63.70 -2.69 16.71
C LEU A 39 -63.04 -3.44 17.87
N MET A 40 -63.80 -3.49 18.97
CA MET A 40 -63.77 -4.48 20.04
C MET A 40 -62.41 -5.11 20.37
N CYS A 41 -61.60 -4.45 21.20
CA CYS A 41 -60.75 -5.19 22.14
C CYS A 41 -61.59 -5.52 23.38
N ALA A 42 -62.33 -6.62 23.31
CA ALA A 42 -62.91 -7.24 24.50
C ALA A 42 -61.85 -8.17 25.11
N GLY A 43 -61.06 -7.65 26.03
CA GLY A 43 -60.09 -8.42 26.82
C GLY A 43 -60.02 -7.83 28.21
N VAL A 44 -60.77 -8.42 29.15
CA VAL A 44 -60.73 -8.01 30.57
C VAL A 44 -59.53 -8.69 31.21
N ALA A 45 -58.37 -8.05 31.18
CA ALA A 45 -57.30 -8.35 32.11
C ALA A 45 -57.33 -7.27 33.20
N LYS A 46 -58.09 -7.51 34.27
CA LYS A 46 -58.03 -6.65 35.47
C LYS A 46 -56.76 -7.01 36.22
N GLY A 47 -55.74 -6.15 36.21
CA GLY A 47 -54.72 -5.95 37.26
C GLY A 47 -53.88 -7.12 37.82
N GLU A 48 -54.16 -8.38 37.46
CA GLU A 48 -53.57 -9.58 38.09
C GLU A 48 -52.35 -10.11 37.33
N VAL A 49 -52.16 -9.71 36.07
CA VAL A 49 -51.05 -10.16 35.21
C VAL A 49 -50.11 -8.99 34.91
N VAL A 50 -48.80 -9.20 35.14
CA VAL A 50 -47.72 -8.27 34.75
C VAL A 50 -47.05 -8.75 33.47
N VAL A 51 -46.45 -7.83 32.71
CA VAL A 51 -45.64 -8.15 31.54
C VAL A 51 -44.20 -7.65 31.70
N SER A 52 -43.23 -8.51 31.38
CA SER A 52 -41.82 -8.16 31.23
C SER A 52 -41.42 -8.28 29.77
N VAL A 53 -40.69 -7.30 29.26
CA VAL A 53 -40.26 -7.23 27.87
C VAL A 53 -38.74 -7.43 27.80
N SER A 54 -38.28 -8.27 26.88
CA SER A 54 -36.86 -8.46 26.60
C SER A 54 -36.65 -8.34 25.08
N ALA A 55 -35.76 -7.45 24.67
CA ALA A 55 -35.40 -7.20 23.27
C ALA A 55 -33.89 -7.40 23.09
N ASP A 56 -33.52 -8.54 22.50
CA ASP A 56 -32.12 -8.93 22.27
C ASP A 56 -31.74 -8.77 20.80
N TYR A 57 -30.79 -7.88 20.55
CA TYR A 57 -30.30 -7.53 19.23
C TYR A 57 -28.89 -8.08 19.02
N THR A 58 -28.71 -8.98 18.06
CA THR A 58 -27.38 -9.51 17.69
C THR A 58 -26.97 -8.98 16.32
N PHE A 59 -25.92 -8.16 16.28
CA PHE A 59 -25.36 -7.68 15.02
C PHE A 59 -24.73 -8.82 14.23
N ILE A 60 -25.14 -8.98 12.97
CA ILE A 60 -24.44 -9.82 11.98
C ILE A 60 -23.49 -8.93 11.17
N SER A 61 -24.00 -7.77 10.75
CA SER A 61 -23.25 -6.66 10.18
C SER A 61 -23.88 -5.35 10.66
N PRO A 62 -23.23 -4.18 10.52
CA PRO A 62 -23.82 -2.90 10.93
C PRO A 62 -25.17 -2.57 10.28
N GLU A 63 -25.53 -3.24 9.17
CA GLU A 63 -26.80 -3.04 8.46
C GLU A 63 -27.84 -4.13 8.73
N LEU A 64 -27.42 -5.27 9.31
CA LEU A 64 -28.24 -6.45 9.53
C LEU A 64 -28.16 -6.92 10.98
N VAL A 65 -29.31 -6.87 11.65
CA VAL A 65 -29.47 -7.23 13.06
C VAL A 65 -30.45 -8.39 13.16
N ARG A 66 -30.08 -9.41 13.93
CA ARG A 66 -31.03 -10.43 14.39
C ARG A 66 -31.71 -9.91 15.65
N ASP A 67 -33.02 -9.80 15.61
CA ASP A 67 -33.88 -9.33 16.69
C ASP A 67 -34.60 -10.52 17.32
N THR A 68 -34.55 -10.62 18.64
CA THR A 68 -35.29 -11.58 19.45
C THR A 68 -36.08 -10.82 20.50
N PHE A 69 -37.39 -10.74 20.31
CA PHE A 69 -38.31 -10.02 21.18
C PHE A 69 -39.15 -11.00 21.98
N THR A 70 -39.03 -10.94 23.30
CA THR A 70 -39.71 -11.83 24.25
C THR A 70 -40.66 -11.04 25.14
N LEU A 71 -41.93 -11.43 25.14
CA LEU A 71 -42.92 -10.99 26.12
C LEU A 71 -43.14 -12.08 27.15
N THR A 72 -42.91 -11.78 28.42
CA THR A 72 -43.16 -12.70 29.54
C THR A 72 -44.34 -12.19 30.34
N PHE A 73 -45.43 -12.93 30.37
CA PHE A 73 -46.61 -12.65 31.17
C PHE A 73 -46.55 -13.49 32.45
N LYS A 74 -46.80 -12.87 33.59
CA LYS A 74 -46.80 -13.53 34.89
C LYS A 74 -48.03 -13.16 35.69
N ASN A 75 -48.72 -14.17 36.21
CA ASN A 75 -49.82 -13.97 37.16
C ASN A 75 -49.27 -13.69 38.56
N MET A 76 -49.71 -12.60 39.18
CA MET A 76 -49.24 -12.12 40.48
C MET A 76 -50.24 -12.40 41.61
N ASP A 77 -51.43 -12.93 41.31
CA ASP A 77 -52.46 -13.27 42.30
C ASP A 77 -52.50 -14.78 42.58
N GLU A 78 -53.08 -15.15 43.73
CA GLU A 78 -53.31 -16.55 44.13
C GLU A 78 -54.47 -17.21 43.35
N ASN A 79 -55.24 -16.43 42.60
CA ASN A 79 -56.32 -16.93 41.74
C ASN A 79 -55.82 -17.23 40.32
N THR A 80 -56.41 -18.25 39.69
CA THR A 80 -56.14 -18.53 38.27
C THR A 80 -56.85 -17.49 37.40
N THR A 81 -56.10 -16.78 36.57
CA THR A 81 -56.61 -15.71 35.70
C THR A 81 -56.53 -16.14 34.24
N PHE A 82 -57.49 -15.74 33.42
CA PHE A 82 -57.49 -16.04 31.98
C PHE A 82 -56.85 -14.89 31.19
N LEU A 83 -55.72 -15.15 30.53
CA LEU A 83 -55.06 -14.21 29.64
C LEU A 83 -55.70 -14.30 28.24
N SER A 84 -56.48 -13.27 27.89
CA SER A 84 -57.03 -13.06 26.54
C SER A 84 -56.53 -11.74 26.00
N LEU A 85 -55.63 -11.78 25.02
CA LEU A 85 -54.95 -10.60 24.52
C LEU A 85 -54.81 -10.62 23.00
N GLU A 86 -55.17 -9.51 22.36
CA GLU A 86 -54.88 -9.25 20.95
C GLU A 86 -53.81 -8.16 20.85
N LEU A 87 -52.61 -8.51 20.35
CA LEU A 87 -51.50 -7.58 20.17
C LEU A 87 -51.26 -7.31 18.68
N PRO A 88 -51.57 -6.11 18.18
CA PRO A 88 -51.14 -5.66 16.87
C PRO A 88 -49.68 -5.20 16.93
N MET A 89 -48.79 -5.87 16.19
CA MET A 89 -47.38 -5.52 16.09
C MET A 89 -47.02 -5.19 14.65
N GLN A 90 -46.37 -4.05 14.43
CA GLN A 90 -45.86 -3.71 13.10
C GLN A 90 -44.62 -4.55 12.77
N LEU A 91 -44.65 -5.29 11.67
CA LEU A 91 -43.53 -6.11 11.22
C LEU A 91 -42.53 -5.27 10.41
N ILE A 92 -41.30 -5.18 10.90
CA ILE A 92 -40.14 -4.58 10.23
C ILE A 92 -39.16 -5.67 9.74
N VAL A 93 -39.45 -6.92 10.08
CA VAL A 93 -38.68 -8.13 9.78
C VAL A 93 -39.09 -8.73 8.45
N GLU A 94 -38.11 -9.13 7.63
CA GLU A 94 -38.37 -9.78 6.34
C GLU A 94 -38.82 -11.23 6.51
N ASN A 95 -38.17 -11.95 7.45
CA ASN A 95 -38.48 -13.32 7.86
C ASN A 95 -38.59 -13.35 9.37
N PHE A 96 -39.69 -13.90 9.90
CA PHE A 96 -39.92 -13.99 11.34
C PHE A 96 -40.47 -15.36 11.75
N SER A 97 -40.20 -15.76 12.97
CA SER A 97 -40.82 -16.91 13.63
C SER A 97 -41.46 -16.47 14.93
N VAL A 98 -42.60 -17.08 15.26
CA VAL A 98 -43.34 -16.80 16.48
C VAL A 98 -43.52 -18.10 17.24
N LYS A 99 -43.20 -18.10 18.52
CA LYS A 99 -43.31 -19.28 19.39
C LYS A 99 -43.90 -18.87 20.73
N ASP A 100 -44.70 -19.75 21.32
CA ASP A 100 -45.19 -19.63 22.69
C ASP A 100 -44.63 -20.74 23.59
N ILE A 101 -44.43 -20.41 24.87
CA ILE A 101 -43.87 -21.31 25.86
C ILE A 101 -44.68 -21.17 27.17
N PRO A 102 -45.38 -22.23 27.62
CA PRO A 102 -45.67 -23.49 26.93
C PRO A 102 -46.51 -23.31 25.66
N ALA A 103 -46.33 -24.23 24.69
CA ALA A 103 -46.91 -24.12 23.36
C ALA A 103 -48.40 -24.50 23.29
N GLY A 104 -49.13 -23.92 22.33
CA GLY A 104 -50.51 -24.29 21.98
C GLY A 104 -51.58 -23.25 22.35
N HIS A 105 -51.16 -22.10 22.85
CA HIS A 105 -52.05 -21.02 23.32
C HIS A 105 -51.94 -19.73 22.50
N LEU A 106 -51.07 -19.72 21.50
CA LEU A 106 -50.87 -18.62 20.57
C LEU A 106 -51.42 -18.93 19.16
N SER A 107 -52.21 -18.01 18.62
CA SER A 107 -52.51 -17.95 17.19
C SER A 107 -52.12 -16.60 16.64
N TYR A 108 -51.72 -16.51 15.37
CA TYR A 108 -51.34 -15.25 14.76
C TYR A 108 -51.79 -15.13 13.31
N ASP A 109 -52.01 -13.89 12.87
CA ASP A 109 -52.38 -13.54 11.50
C ASP A 109 -51.59 -12.33 11.02
N VAL A 110 -51.27 -12.26 9.72
CA VAL A 110 -50.51 -11.15 9.11
C VAL A 110 -51.41 -10.37 8.17
N LYS A 111 -51.72 -9.13 8.54
CA LYS A 111 -52.55 -8.23 7.74
C LYS A 111 -51.70 -7.12 7.14
N THR A 112 -52.02 -6.72 5.90
CA THR A 112 -51.41 -5.56 5.26
C THR A 112 -52.33 -4.36 5.42
N LEU A 113 -51.85 -3.29 6.06
CA LEU A 113 -52.64 -2.08 6.33
C LEU A 113 -51.80 -0.86 5.96
N ASN A 114 -52.32 -0.02 5.06
CA ASN A 114 -51.66 1.21 4.57
C ASN A 114 -50.19 1.02 4.11
N GLY A 115 -49.89 -0.11 3.45
CA GLY A 115 -48.55 -0.42 2.94
C GLY A 115 -47.57 -1.02 3.96
N GLY A 116 -47.97 -1.18 5.23
CA GLY A 116 -47.20 -1.89 6.26
C GLY A 116 -47.81 -3.26 6.61
N LYS A 117 -46.95 -4.22 6.98
CA LYS A 117 -47.40 -5.52 7.51
C LYS A 117 -47.62 -5.40 9.02
N ILE A 118 -48.78 -5.84 9.51
CA ILE A 118 -49.14 -5.91 10.93
C ILE A 118 -49.36 -7.37 11.29
N LEU A 119 -48.62 -7.87 12.28
CA LEU A 119 -48.81 -9.15 12.92
C LEU A 119 -49.82 -9.00 14.05
N LEU A 120 -50.96 -9.67 13.95
CA LEU A 120 -51.93 -9.75 15.02
C LEU A 120 -51.69 -11.03 15.81
N LEU A 121 -51.18 -10.92 17.03
CA LEU A 121 -51.05 -12.05 17.95
C LEU A 121 -52.32 -12.18 18.78
N ARG A 122 -52.84 -13.39 18.90
CA ARG A 122 -53.98 -13.74 19.75
C ARG A 122 -53.53 -14.79 20.75
N ILE A 123 -53.52 -14.39 22.02
CA ILE A 123 -53.13 -15.24 23.14
C ILE A 123 -54.38 -15.63 23.91
N SER A 124 -54.55 -16.93 24.15
CA SER A 124 -55.66 -17.47 24.93
C SER A 124 -55.15 -18.56 25.87
N LYS A 125 -54.84 -18.18 27.11
CA LYS A 125 -54.21 -19.08 28.08
C LYS A 125 -54.75 -18.87 29.51
N PRO A 126 -55.18 -19.92 30.23
CA PRO A 126 -55.34 -19.86 31.68
C PRO A 126 -53.96 -19.83 32.35
N LEU A 127 -53.70 -18.83 33.19
CA LEU A 127 -52.43 -18.68 33.92
C LEU A 127 -52.62 -19.06 35.39
N SER A 128 -51.91 -20.10 35.82
CA SER A 128 -51.86 -20.49 37.23
C SER A 128 -51.11 -19.42 38.05
N PRO A 129 -51.32 -19.34 39.38
CA PRO A 129 -50.58 -18.42 40.24
C PRO A 129 -49.07 -18.57 40.05
N PHE A 130 -48.38 -17.44 39.85
CA PHE A 130 -46.93 -17.37 39.63
C PHE A 130 -46.42 -18.09 38.37
N GLU A 131 -47.30 -18.57 37.49
CA GLU A 131 -46.91 -19.18 36.23
C GLU A 131 -46.42 -18.13 35.23
N GLU A 132 -45.33 -18.43 34.53
CA GLU A 132 -44.81 -17.62 33.43
C GLU A 132 -45.28 -18.17 32.08
N TYR A 133 -45.73 -17.27 31.21
CA TYR A 133 -46.02 -17.55 29.81
C TYR A 133 -45.21 -16.64 28.91
N LYS A 134 -44.46 -17.21 27.97
CA LYS A 134 -43.56 -16.47 27.10
C LYS A 134 -44.03 -16.52 25.66
N VAL A 135 -43.98 -15.37 25.00
CA VAL A 135 -44.13 -15.26 23.54
C VAL A 135 -42.83 -14.73 23.00
N VAL A 136 -42.20 -15.49 22.10
CA VAL A 136 -40.91 -15.19 21.50
C VAL A 136 -41.08 -14.94 20.01
N LEU A 137 -40.56 -13.80 19.57
CA LEU A 137 -40.55 -13.34 18.18
C LEU A 137 -39.11 -13.20 17.74
N GLU A 138 -38.70 -13.97 16.73
CA GLU A 138 -37.34 -13.94 16.19
C GLU A 138 -37.39 -13.51 14.73
N GLY A 139 -36.54 -12.56 14.32
CA GLY A 139 -36.44 -12.16 12.93
C GLY A 139 -35.20 -11.36 12.58
N ASN A 140 -34.95 -11.19 11.28
CA ASN A 140 -33.87 -10.34 10.80
C ASN A 140 -34.43 -8.96 10.44
N VAL A 141 -33.86 -7.91 11.02
CA VAL A 141 -34.25 -6.51 10.82
C VAL A 141 -33.13 -5.77 10.10
N ARG A 142 -33.52 -4.94 9.13
CA ARG A 142 -32.63 -3.96 8.49
C ARG A 142 -33.07 -2.55 8.86
N GLY A 143 -32.10 -1.63 8.95
CA GLY A 143 -32.38 -0.21 9.11
C GLY A 143 -32.66 0.30 10.53
N LEU A 144 -32.32 -0.50 11.57
CA LEU A 144 -32.24 -0.05 12.97
C LEU A 144 -30.96 0.72 13.29
N THR A 145 -30.03 0.78 12.34
CA THR A 145 -28.74 1.44 12.49
C THR A 145 -28.61 2.53 11.44
N ASP A 146 -28.34 3.74 11.90
CA ASP A 146 -28.09 4.92 11.07
C ASP A 146 -26.59 5.09 10.85
N THR A 147 -26.19 5.34 9.61
CA THR A 147 -24.81 5.69 9.24
C THR A 147 -24.60 7.20 9.42
N LEU A 148 -23.75 7.59 10.36
CA LEU A 148 -23.48 9.01 10.67
C LEU A 148 -22.30 9.60 9.89
N GLY A 149 -21.68 8.81 9.00
CA GLY A 149 -20.47 9.15 8.25
C GLY A 149 -19.19 8.68 8.95
N ASN A 150 -18.09 8.57 8.19
CA ASN A 150 -16.76 8.18 8.67
C ASN A 150 -16.69 6.84 9.44
N GLY A 151 -17.54 5.86 9.10
CA GLY A 151 -17.56 4.57 9.79
C GLY A 151 -18.21 4.58 11.18
N MET A 152 -18.92 5.67 11.52
CA MET A 152 -19.74 5.75 12.72
C MET A 152 -21.18 5.29 12.46
N TYR A 153 -21.69 4.51 13.40
CA TYR A 153 -23.02 3.92 13.40
C TYR A 153 -23.78 4.32 14.66
N ARG A 154 -25.09 4.52 14.54
CA ARG A 154 -25.99 4.71 15.68
C ARG A 154 -27.10 3.70 15.63
N PHE A 155 -27.19 2.86 16.65
CA PHE A 155 -28.35 1.99 16.89
C PHE A 155 -29.29 2.67 17.87
N THR A 156 -30.59 2.60 17.59
CA THR A 156 -31.64 3.14 18.48
C THR A 156 -32.79 2.15 18.59
N ALA A 157 -33.12 1.74 19.82
CA ALA A 157 -34.31 0.97 20.16
C ALA A 157 -35.24 1.82 21.02
N VAL A 158 -36.55 1.75 20.72
CA VAL A 158 -37.57 2.57 21.38
C VAL A 158 -38.79 1.73 21.71
N GLU A 159 -39.09 1.54 22.99
CA GLU A 159 -40.24 0.76 23.48
C GLU A 159 -41.28 1.64 24.17
N TYR A 160 -42.56 1.26 24.07
CA TYR A 160 -43.72 2.03 24.54
C TYR A 160 -44.54 1.22 25.54
N PRO A 161 -44.11 1.13 26.81
CA PRO A 161 -44.85 0.41 27.85
C PRO A 161 -46.24 1.01 28.12
N GLU A 162 -46.45 2.28 27.76
CA GLU A 162 -47.74 2.98 27.84
C GLU A 162 -48.88 2.19 27.17
N TYR A 163 -48.59 1.45 26.09
CA TYR A 163 -49.59 0.62 25.42
C TYR A 163 -50.14 -0.47 26.35
N PHE A 164 -49.27 -1.24 27.02
CA PHE A 164 -49.68 -2.28 27.97
C PHE A 164 -50.41 -1.68 29.17
N ASN A 165 -49.92 -0.54 29.68
CA ASN A 165 -50.57 0.19 30.77
C ASN A 165 -52.00 0.65 30.38
N SER A 166 -52.22 1.06 29.12
CA SER A 166 -53.54 1.52 28.64
C SER A 166 -54.59 0.41 28.52
N ILE A 167 -54.15 -0.84 28.31
CA ILE A 167 -55.01 -2.03 28.25
C ILE A 167 -55.11 -2.75 29.60
N GLY A 168 -54.58 -2.18 30.68
CA GLY A 168 -54.70 -2.68 32.04
C GLY A 168 -53.65 -3.72 32.46
N ILE A 169 -52.58 -3.91 31.68
CA ILE A 169 -51.48 -4.83 31.98
C ILE A 169 -50.24 -4.01 32.39
N PRO A 170 -49.87 -3.94 33.68
CA PRO A 170 -48.67 -3.23 34.10
C PRO A 170 -47.38 -3.86 33.55
N VAL A 171 -46.43 -3.00 33.15
CA VAL A 171 -45.08 -3.43 32.71
C VAL A 171 -44.14 -3.47 33.91
N ASP A 172 -43.64 -4.65 34.24
CA ASP A 172 -42.72 -4.87 35.35
C ASP A 172 -41.29 -4.42 35.01
N SER A 173 -40.79 -4.84 33.85
CA SER A 173 -39.42 -4.57 33.42
C SER A 173 -39.28 -4.56 31.90
N ILE A 174 -38.34 -3.76 31.39
CA ILE A 174 -37.88 -3.80 30.00
C ILE A 174 -36.37 -4.00 30.01
N HIS A 175 -35.92 -5.12 29.44
CA HIS A 175 -34.51 -5.40 29.16
C HIS A 175 -34.23 -5.20 27.67
N ILE A 176 -33.20 -4.43 27.34
CA ILE A 176 -32.71 -4.29 25.97
C ILE A 176 -31.25 -4.71 25.96
N SER A 177 -30.87 -5.62 25.07
CA SER A 177 -29.48 -6.02 24.90
C SER A 177 -29.03 -5.94 23.46
N VAL A 178 -27.77 -5.54 23.25
CA VAL A 178 -27.14 -5.41 21.94
C VAL A 178 -25.81 -6.15 21.98
N VAL A 179 -25.67 -7.19 21.16
CA VAL A 179 -24.49 -8.03 21.06
C VAL A 179 -23.75 -7.74 19.76
N PHE A 180 -22.44 -7.54 19.85
CA PHE A 180 -21.54 -7.25 18.74
C PHE A 180 -20.74 -8.49 18.34
N PRO A 181 -20.58 -8.78 17.04
CA PRO A 181 -19.80 -9.92 16.59
C PRO A 181 -18.31 -9.66 16.79
N GLN A 182 -17.54 -10.72 17.06
CA GLN A 182 -16.09 -10.59 17.09
C GLN A 182 -15.53 -10.59 15.66
N LYS A 183 -14.68 -9.61 15.36
CA LYS A 183 -13.98 -9.49 14.08
C LYS A 183 -12.49 -9.70 14.29
N PHE A 184 -11.84 -10.38 13.33
CA PHE A 184 -10.41 -10.68 13.42
C PHE A 184 -9.52 -9.44 13.23
N LEU A 185 -9.90 -8.53 12.33
CA LEU A 185 -9.11 -7.34 12.00
C LEU A 185 -9.60 -6.05 12.67
N TYR A 186 -10.86 -6.05 13.10
CA TYR A 186 -11.55 -4.86 13.57
C TYR A 186 -12.07 -5.05 15.00
N THR A 187 -12.28 -3.94 15.68
CA THR A 187 -12.88 -3.86 17.00
C THR A 187 -13.98 -2.81 16.99
N TYR A 188 -15.03 -3.04 17.78
CA TYR A 188 -16.11 -2.08 17.97
C TYR A 188 -15.80 -1.18 19.16
N ARG A 189 -15.73 0.13 18.94
CA ARG A 189 -15.53 1.13 19.98
C ARG A 189 -16.79 1.96 20.16
N VAL A 190 -17.25 2.06 21.40
CA VAL A 190 -18.40 2.90 21.75
C VAL A 190 -17.95 4.35 21.90
N THR A 191 -18.71 5.25 21.28
CA THR A 191 -18.48 6.71 21.35
C THR A 191 -19.50 7.39 22.26
N SER A 192 -20.75 6.91 22.27
CA SER A 192 -21.82 7.41 23.13
C SER A 192 -22.85 6.32 23.39
N VAL A 193 -23.51 6.38 24.53
CA VAL A 193 -24.54 5.44 24.95
C VAL A 193 -25.60 6.17 25.77
N SER A 194 -26.86 5.75 25.69
CA SER A 194 -27.92 6.26 26.57
C SER A 194 -27.70 5.85 28.03
N SER A 195 -28.30 6.59 28.95
CA SER A 195 -28.29 6.31 30.39
C SER A 195 -28.78 4.90 30.75
N ASN A 196 -28.40 4.43 31.95
CA ASN A 196 -28.73 3.09 32.46
C ASN A 196 -28.17 1.94 31.61
N SER A 197 -27.04 2.19 30.95
CA SER A 197 -26.35 1.18 30.14
C SER A 197 -25.27 0.45 30.93
N GLN A 198 -25.16 -0.86 30.73
CA GLN A 198 -23.97 -1.65 31.10
C GLN A 198 -23.23 -2.06 29.84
N ILE A 199 -21.91 -1.82 29.77
CA ILE A 199 -21.08 -2.14 28.59
C ILE A 199 -20.09 -3.23 28.97
N PHE A 200 -20.08 -4.31 28.20
CA PHE A 200 -19.18 -5.44 28.33
C PHE A 200 -18.11 -5.39 27.24
N TYR A 201 -16.85 -5.37 27.66
CA TYR A 201 -15.69 -5.35 26.77
C TYR A 201 -14.99 -6.71 26.77
N SER A 202 -14.46 -7.08 25.61
CA SER A 202 -13.51 -8.19 25.46
C SER A 202 -12.13 -7.82 26.03
N PRO A 203 -11.24 -8.82 26.25
CA PRO A 203 -9.84 -8.57 26.60
C PRO A 203 -9.07 -7.72 25.57
N TYR A 204 -9.57 -7.64 24.33
CA TYR A 204 -9.00 -6.84 23.24
C TYR A 204 -9.60 -5.43 23.14
N ASN A 205 -10.28 -4.97 24.19
CA ASN A 205 -10.94 -3.66 24.25
C ASN A 205 -11.99 -3.44 23.13
N SER A 206 -12.57 -4.52 22.61
CA SER A 206 -13.76 -4.49 21.76
C SER A 206 -15.01 -4.59 22.60
N VAL A 207 -16.02 -3.78 22.31
CA VAL A 207 -17.36 -3.98 22.87
C VAL A 207 -17.93 -5.29 22.37
N GLN A 208 -18.46 -6.10 23.30
CA GLN A 208 -19.11 -7.38 23.03
C GLN A 208 -20.62 -7.29 23.26
N LYS A 209 -21.04 -6.62 24.33
CA LYS A 209 -22.46 -6.51 24.68
C LYS A 209 -22.74 -5.17 25.34
N VAL A 210 -23.92 -4.60 25.09
CA VAL A 210 -24.46 -3.46 25.82
C VAL A 210 -25.88 -3.77 26.25
N GLU A 211 -26.19 -3.51 27.51
CA GLU A 211 -27.49 -3.83 28.12
C GLU A 211 -28.10 -2.57 28.73
N TRP A 212 -29.43 -2.50 28.70
CA TRP A 212 -30.23 -1.50 29.40
C TRP A 212 -31.36 -2.19 30.15
N ASP A 213 -31.46 -1.88 31.44
CA ASP A 213 -32.52 -2.38 32.31
C ASP A 213 -33.40 -1.22 32.78
N PHE A 214 -34.69 -1.31 32.48
CA PHE A 214 -35.69 -0.36 32.95
C PHE A 214 -36.67 -1.08 33.88
N VAL A 215 -36.78 -0.59 35.12
CA VAL A 215 -37.67 -1.14 36.15
C VAL A 215 -38.94 -0.29 36.22
N ASN A 216 -40.11 -0.94 36.10
CA ASN A 216 -41.44 -0.34 36.13
C ASN A 216 -41.60 0.93 35.26
N PRO A 217 -41.30 0.86 33.94
CA PRO A 217 -41.36 2.03 33.08
C PRO A 217 -42.81 2.41 32.75
N LYS A 218 -43.18 3.67 33.03
CA LYS A 218 -44.57 4.16 32.84
C LYS A 218 -44.84 4.71 31.44
N SER A 219 -43.81 5.25 30.80
CA SER A 219 -43.86 5.93 29.50
C SER A 219 -42.75 5.40 28.58
N GLN A 220 -42.57 6.01 27.42
CA GLN A 220 -41.55 5.64 26.43
C GLN A 220 -40.14 5.47 27.04
N VAL A 221 -39.46 4.38 26.67
CA VAL A 221 -38.03 4.16 26.95
C VAL A 221 -37.23 4.17 25.65
N VAL A 222 -36.00 4.70 25.73
CA VAL A 222 -35.09 4.83 24.59
C VAL A 222 -33.73 4.28 24.99
N ALA A 223 -33.25 3.30 24.23
CA ALA A 223 -31.88 2.82 24.28
C ALA A 223 -31.17 3.21 22.98
N PHE A 224 -30.02 3.88 23.07
CA PHE A 224 -29.19 4.12 21.90
C PHE A 224 -27.73 3.86 22.19
N ILE A 225 -27.01 3.43 21.16
CA ILE A 225 -25.56 3.28 21.17
C ILE A 225 -24.98 3.85 19.88
N GLN A 226 -23.98 4.70 20.03
CA GLN A 226 -23.11 5.13 18.94
C GLN A 226 -21.79 4.39 19.06
N PHE A 227 -21.37 3.79 17.94
CA PHE A 227 -20.15 3.02 17.88
C PHE A 227 -19.48 3.20 16.52
N GLU A 228 -18.20 2.85 16.47
CA GLU A 228 -17.42 2.85 15.24
C GLU A 228 -16.62 1.54 15.15
N GLU A 229 -16.28 1.20 13.91
CA GLU A 229 -15.46 0.04 13.60
C GLU A 229 -14.04 0.51 13.25
N ILE A 230 -13.07 0.15 14.10
CA ILE A 230 -11.66 0.53 13.92
C ILE A 230 -10.77 -0.69 13.83
N LEU A 231 -9.60 -0.55 13.21
CA LEU A 231 -8.59 -1.59 13.20
C LEU A 231 -8.17 -1.93 14.63
N ASN A 232 -8.10 -3.21 14.95
CA ASN A 232 -7.66 -3.63 16.27
C ASN A 232 -6.14 -3.48 16.43
N PHE A 233 -5.70 -3.44 17.68
CA PHE A 233 -4.29 -3.22 18.04
C PHE A 233 -3.36 -4.29 17.45
N MET A 234 -3.80 -5.55 17.40
CA MET A 234 -3.05 -6.65 16.79
C MET A 234 -2.79 -6.40 15.30
N THR A 235 -3.81 -5.96 14.56
CA THR A 235 -3.70 -5.68 13.13
C THR A 235 -2.75 -4.51 12.87
N LEU A 236 -2.83 -3.45 13.67
CA LEU A 236 -1.89 -2.32 13.58
C LEU A 236 -0.44 -2.77 13.83
N ASN A 237 -0.21 -3.63 14.82
CA ASN A 237 1.13 -4.17 15.10
C ASN A 237 1.65 -5.06 13.97
N ILE A 238 0.80 -5.91 13.38
CA ILE A 238 1.18 -6.76 12.24
C ILE A 238 1.56 -5.89 11.04
N LEU A 239 0.78 -4.84 10.75
CA LEU A 239 1.08 -3.88 9.68
C LEU A 239 2.43 -3.19 9.94
N GLY A 240 2.64 -2.68 11.16
CA GLY A 240 3.90 -2.04 11.56
C GLY A 240 5.11 -2.99 11.42
N ALA A 241 4.99 -4.22 11.93
CA ALA A 241 6.04 -5.23 11.83
C ALA A 241 6.35 -5.61 10.36
N SER A 242 5.32 -5.72 9.52
CA SER A 242 5.46 -6.02 8.09
C SER A 242 6.22 -4.91 7.36
N MET A 243 5.93 -3.65 7.67
CA MET A 243 6.66 -2.50 7.10
C MET A 243 8.14 -2.50 7.49
N VAL A 244 8.45 -2.75 8.77
CA VAL A 244 9.83 -2.82 9.26
C VAL A 244 10.60 -3.97 8.59
N PHE A 245 9.97 -5.14 8.48
CA PHE A 245 10.57 -6.29 7.81
C PHE A 245 10.85 -6.01 6.32
N GLY A 246 9.90 -5.39 5.62
CA GLY A 246 10.08 -4.98 4.23
C GLY A 246 11.24 -3.99 4.05
N ALA A 247 11.35 -2.98 4.93
CA ALA A 247 12.45 -2.03 4.91
C ALA A 247 13.82 -2.73 5.13
N PHE A 248 13.88 -3.69 6.05
CA PHE A 248 15.10 -4.47 6.30
C PHE A 248 15.52 -5.28 5.07
N LEU A 249 14.58 -5.94 4.39
CA LEU A 249 14.87 -6.69 3.15
C LEU A 249 15.40 -5.78 2.03
N ILE A 250 14.84 -4.58 1.88
CA ILE A 250 15.31 -3.61 0.89
C ILE A 250 16.75 -3.19 1.20
N LEU A 251 17.06 -2.86 2.46
CA LEU A 251 18.41 -2.51 2.88
C LEU A 251 19.40 -3.65 2.63
N LEU A 252 19.01 -4.89 2.94
CA LEU A 252 19.83 -6.07 2.69
C LEU A 252 20.13 -6.24 1.20
N TYR A 253 19.11 -6.08 0.34
CA TYR A 253 19.27 -6.15 -1.11
C TYR A 253 20.17 -5.04 -1.65
N MET A 254 20.02 -3.80 -1.17
CA MET A 254 20.89 -2.67 -1.54
C MET A 254 22.34 -2.89 -1.10
N SER A 255 22.55 -3.46 0.09
CA SER A 255 23.87 -3.82 0.60
C SER A 255 24.52 -4.89 -0.28
N TYR A 256 23.80 -5.98 -0.56
CA TYR A 256 24.27 -7.05 -1.44
C TYR A 256 24.64 -6.55 -2.85
N ARG A 257 23.78 -5.70 -3.44
CA ARG A 257 24.06 -5.08 -4.75
C ARG A 257 25.32 -4.21 -4.71
N SER A 258 25.50 -3.42 -3.67
CA SER A 258 26.68 -2.56 -3.49
C SER A 258 27.95 -3.40 -3.33
N GLU A 259 27.92 -4.44 -2.50
CA GLU A 259 29.07 -5.33 -2.29
C GLU A 259 29.51 -6.01 -3.58
N LYS A 260 28.55 -6.46 -4.40
CA LYS A 260 28.85 -7.04 -5.72
C LYS A 260 29.53 -6.01 -6.65
N LYS A 261 29.07 -4.76 -6.65
CA LYS A 261 29.69 -3.65 -7.42
C LYS A 261 31.12 -3.37 -6.96
N TYR A 262 31.39 -3.36 -5.65
CA TYR A 262 32.75 -3.12 -5.12
C TYR A 262 33.71 -4.28 -5.36
N LYS A 263 33.24 -5.53 -5.32
CA LYS A 263 34.08 -6.72 -5.63
C LYS A 263 34.56 -6.75 -7.08
N GLN A 264 33.91 -6.00 -7.97
CA GLN A 264 34.29 -5.84 -9.38
C GLN A 264 35.27 -4.67 -9.62
N MET A 265 35.82 -4.08 -8.54
CA MET A 265 36.84 -3.04 -8.59
C MET A 265 38.10 -3.55 -7.90
N LYS A 266 39.28 -3.37 -8.53
CA LYS A 266 40.55 -3.84 -7.98
C LYS A 266 41.67 -2.86 -8.28
N VAL A 267 42.50 -2.60 -7.26
CA VAL A 267 43.82 -2.01 -7.45
C VAL A 267 44.77 -3.11 -7.91
N LEU A 268 45.39 -2.90 -9.07
CA LEU A 268 46.41 -3.75 -9.65
C LEU A 268 47.77 -3.19 -9.29
N VAL A 269 48.65 -4.03 -8.76
CA VAL A 269 50.01 -3.63 -8.38
C VAL A 269 50.95 -4.08 -9.49
N GLY A 270 51.52 -3.12 -10.21
CA GLY A 270 52.61 -3.38 -11.14
C GLY A 270 53.92 -3.39 -10.37
N THR A 271 54.39 -4.58 -9.95
CA THR A 271 55.77 -4.73 -9.51
C THR A 271 56.66 -5.09 -10.70
N PRO A 272 57.97 -4.80 -10.63
CA PRO A 272 58.92 -5.35 -11.58
C PRO A 272 58.71 -6.87 -11.70
N TRP A 273 58.55 -7.35 -12.92
CA TRP A 273 58.34 -8.76 -13.29
C TRP A 273 57.01 -9.38 -12.81
N GLY A 274 56.07 -8.58 -12.28
CA GLY A 274 54.78 -9.05 -11.74
C GLY A 274 53.68 -9.25 -12.79
N GLY A 275 53.57 -8.33 -13.76
CA GLY A 275 52.68 -8.50 -14.92
C GLY A 275 51.16 -8.42 -14.66
N ASP A 276 50.70 -8.02 -13.47
CA ASP A 276 49.27 -7.93 -13.12
C ASP A 276 48.48 -7.00 -14.06
N ILE A 277 49.03 -5.83 -14.35
CA ILE A 277 48.41 -4.82 -15.23
C ILE A 277 48.29 -5.37 -16.65
N VAL A 278 49.36 -6.01 -17.17
CA VAL A 278 49.37 -6.64 -18.51
C VAL A 278 48.36 -7.78 -18.58
N SER A 279 48.37 -8.65 -17.59
CA SER A 279 47.49 -9.82 -17.54
C SER A 279 46.03 -9.38 -17.55
N LYS A 280 45.70 -8.33 -16.77
CA LYS A 280 44.34 -7.81 -16.75
C LYS A 280 43.97 -7.11 -18.06
N LEU A 281 44.89 -6.35 -18.64
CA LEU A 281 44.68 -5.71 -19.94
C LEU A 281 44.43 -6.75 -21.04
N ARG A 282 45.22 -7.84 -21.12
CA ARG A 282 44.97 -8.95 -22.06
C ARG A 282 43.60 -9.57 -21.86
N GLU A 283 43.21 -9.83 -20.61
CA GLU A 283 41.89 -10.38 -20.28
C GLU A 283 40.76 -9.47 -20.80
N MET A 284 40.86 -8.16 -20.58
CA MET A 284 39.89 -7.18 -21.07
C MET A 284 39.81 -7.17 -22.60
N LEU A 285 40.96 -7.07 -23.27
CA LEU A 285 41.02 -7.02 -24.74
C LEU A 285 40.48 -8.31 -25.39
N GLY A 286 40.80 -9.47 -24.83
CA GLY A 286 40.33 -10.76 -25.32
C GLY A 286 38.81 -10.94 -25.21
N LYS A 287 38.17 -10.33 -24.21
CA LYS A 287 36.72 -10.40 -23.97
C LYS A 287 35.89 -9.39 -24.77
N ALA A 288 36.53 -8.41 -25.41
CA ALA A 288 35.87 -7.33 -26.12
C ALA A 288 34.97 -7.83 -27.26
N LYS A 289 33.78 -7.24 -27.36
CA LYS A 289 32.75 -7.60 -28.35
C LYS A 289 32.34 -6.47 -29.28
N GLU A 290 32.41 -5.23 -28.82
CA GLU A 290 31.89 -4.06 -29.53
C GLU A 290 32.98 -3.02 -29.79
N GLU A 291 33.77 -2.69 -28.77
CA GLU A 291 34.72 -1.58 -28.85
C GLU A 291 35.88 -1.70 -27.85
N ILE A 292 37.07 -1.30 -28.29
CA ILE A 292 38.27 -1.14 -27.49
C ILE A 292 38.80 0.28 -27.70
N LEU A 293 38.93 1.03 -26.61
CA LEU A 293 39.50 2.37 -26.61
C LEU A 293 40.77 2.36 -25.79
N ILE A 294 41.90 2.78 -26.37
CA ILE A 294 43.20 2.79 -25.68
C ILE A 294 43.79 4.20 -25.76
N THR A 295 44.22 4.73 -24.63
CA THR A 295 45.13 5.88 -24.61
C THR A 295 46.43 5.50 -23.94
N SER A 296 47.56 5.90 -24.53
CA SER A 296 48.83 5.91 -23.83
C SER A 296 49.79 6.82 -24.59
N PRO A 297 50.53 7.71 -23.92
CA PRO A 297 51.47 8.61 -24.60
C PRO A 297 52.51 7.80 -25.37
N HIS A 298 53.05 6.75 -24.74
CA HIS A 298 54.06 5.89 -25.35
C HIS A 298 53.54 4.47 -25.48
N ILE A 299 53.58 3.97 -26.72
CA ILE A 299 53.23 2.60 -27.07
C ILE A 299 54.38 2.02 -27.90
N TYR A 300 55.15 1.11 -27.31
CA TYR A 300 56.22 0.40 -28.03
C TYR A 300 56.66 -0.89 -27.33
N TYR A 301 57.29 -1.80 -28.07
CA TYR A 301 57.65 -3.16 -27.60
C TYR A 301 56.44 -3.96 -27.09
N THR A 302 55.31 -3.80 -27.76
CA THR A 302 54.05 -4.47 -27.43
C THR A 302 53.58 -5.36 -28.57
N ASP A 303 54.42 -6.30 -29.01
CA ASP A 303 54.00 -7.34 -29.97
C ASP A 303 52.76 -8.08 -29.47
N TRP A 304 52.71 -8.31 -28.16
CA TRP A 304 51.54 -8.88 -27.49
C TRP A 304 50.27 -8.03 -27.70
N LEU A 305 50.37 -6.70 -27.72
CA LEU A 305 49.21 -5.82 -27.91
C LEU A 305 48.65 -6.00 -29.32
N THR A 306 49.52 -6.04 -30.34
CA THR A 306 49.06 -6.34 -31.71
C THR A 306 48.46 -7.74 -31.82
N ALA A 307 49.01 -8.73 -31.09
CA ALA A 307 48.50 -10.10 -31.07
C ALA A 307 47.12 -10.22 -30.40
N GLU A 308 46.79 -9.37 -29.42
CA GLU A 308 45.45 -9.31 -28.81
C GLU A 308 44.45 -8.50 -29.64
N LEU A 309 44.90 -7.37 -30.21
CA LEU A 309 44.01 -6.46 -30.94
C LEU A 309 43.63 -6.99 -32.33
N LYS A 310 44.55 -7.65 -33.04
CA LYS A 310 44.27 -8.15 -34.40
C LYS A 310 43.08 -9.13 -34.44
N PRO A 311 43.01 -10.16 -33.58
CA PRO A 311 41.83 -11.02 -33.50
C PRO A 311 40.55 -10.27 -33.12
N ALA A 312 40.62 -9.22 -32.30
CA ALA A 312 39.45 -8.42 -31.95
C ALA A 312 38.92 -7.65 -33.17
N ILE A 313 39.82 -7.01 -33.92
CA ILE A 313 39.49 -6.31 -35.18
C ILE A 313 38.87 -7.29 -36.19
N ASP A 314 39.44 -8.49 -36.32
CA ASP A 314 38.94 -9.52 -37.24
C ASP A 314 37.53 -10.01 -36.86
N ARG A 315 37.14 -9.92 -35.58
CA ARG A 315 35.77 -10.18 -35.10
C ARG A 315 34.82 -9.00 -35.31
N GLY A 316 35.29 -7.87 -35.85
CA GLY A 316 34.51 -6.65 -36.04
C GLY A 316 34.45 -5.73 -34.82
N VAL A 317 35.29 -5.95 -33.80
CA VAL A 317 35.41 -5.04 -32.65
C VAL A 317 36.05 -3.74 -33.11
N ARG A 318 35.43 -2.59 -32.81
CA ARG A 318 36.00 -1.28 -33.16
C ARG A 318 37.16 -0.96 -32.23
N VAL A 319 38.38 -0.95 -32.74
CA VAL A 319 39.56 -0.53 -31.99
C VAL A 319 39.83 0.94 -32.29
N ARG A 320 40.14 1.75 -31.27
CA ARG A 320 40.59 3.13 -31.40
C ARG A 320 41.71 3.43 -30.41
N ILE A 321 42.80 4.02 -30.90
CA ILE A 321 44.00 4.28 -30.11
C ILE A 321 44.40 5.75 -30.20
N ILE A 322 44.62 6.40 -29.06
CA ILE A 322 45.23 7.74 -28.99
C ILE A 322 46.63 7.60 -28.38
N THR A 323 47.64 8.08 -29.09
CA THR A 323 49.04 8.02 -28.63
C THR A 323 49.83 9.24 -29.10
N TRP A 324 51.11 9.31 -28.73
CA TRP A 324 51.99 10.38 -29.17
C TRP A 324 53.40 9.86 -29.47
N PRO A 325 53.92 9.94 -30.71
CA PRO A 325 55.25 9.43 -31.05
C PRO A 325 56.44 9.97 -30.25
N SER A 326 56.22 10.90 -29.31
CA SER A 326 57.23 11.70 -28.62
C SER A 326 58.09 12.49 -29.61
N TYR A 327 58.13 13.81 -29.45
CA TYR A 327 59.01 14.63 -30.26
C TYR A 327 59.67 15.69 -29.38
N ASP A 328 60.94 15.47 -29.07
CA ASP A 328 61.77 16.46 -28.40
C ASP A 328 62.64 17.22 -29.41
N ARG A 329 62.64 18.56 -29.29
CA ARG A 329 63.42 19.49 -30.12
C ARG A 329 64.86 19.67 -29.64
N LYS A 330 65.26 19.00 -28.56
CA LYS A 330 66.64 19.10 -28.06
C LYS A 330 67.66 18.71 -29.15
N PRO A 331 68.70 19.54 -29.38
CA PRO A 331 69.74 19.25 -30.37
C PRO A 331 70.63 18.07 -29.97
N PHE A 332 70.69 17.75 -28.67
CA PHE A 332 71.39 16.59 -28.13
C PHE A 332 70.36 15.65 -27.52
N ARG A 333 70.26 14.44 -28.07
CA ARG A 333 69.48 13.35 -27.51
C ARG A 333 70.41 12.28 -26.98
N SER A 334 70.01 11.61 -25.90
CA SER A 334 70.73 10.42 -25.47
C SER A 334 70.57 9.30 -26.51
N VAL A 335 71.46 8.31 -26.45
CA VAL A 335 71.35 7.13 -27.31
C VAL A 335 70.03 6.41 -27.02
N GLU A 336 69.65 6.34 -25.75
CA GLU A 336 68.40 5.76 -25.26
C GLU A 336 67.18 6.45 -25.87
N GLU A 337 67.12 7.79 -25.87
CA GLU A 337 66.01 8.57 -26.45
C GLU A 337 65.86 8.27 -27.95
N VAL A 338 66.96 8.21 -28.70
CA VAL A 338 66.92 7.88 -30.14
C VAL A 338 66.44 6.44 -30.37
N TYR A 339 66.80 5.51 -29.48
CA TYR A 339 66.28 4.14 -29.55
C TYR A 339 64.78 4.10 -29.23
N GLU A 340 64.29 4.88 -28.27
CA GLU A 340 62.86 4.95 -27.95
C GLU A 340 62.02 5.50 -29.09
N ASP A 341 62.45 6.59 -29.72
CA ASP A 341 61.80 7.16 -30.90
C ASP A 341 61.68 6.11 -32.02
N LYS A 342 62.74 5.33 -32.26
CA LYS A 342 62.73 4.24 -33.26
C LYS A 342 61.71 3.15 -32.91
N LYS A 343 61.64 2.72 -31.63
CA LYS A 343 60.69 1.68 -31.21
C LYS A 343 59.25 2.14 -31.41
N GLN A 344 58.97 3.41 -31.10
CA GLN A 344 57.65 3.98 -31.28
C GLN A 344 57.30 4.10 -32.77
N TYR A 345 58.24 4.57 -33.61
CA TYR A 345 58.07 4.59 -35.07
C TYR A 345 57.68 3.21 -35.63
N PHE A 346 58.42 2.14 -35.27
CA PHE A 346 58.10 0.79 -35.75
C PHE A 346 56.73 0.30 -35.28
N THR A 347 56.32 0.68 -34.06
CA THR A 347 55.01 0.31 -33.51
C THR A 347 53.88 1.02 -34.25
N LEU A 348 54.02 2.32 -34.51
CA LEU A 348 53.04 3.09 -35.29
C LEU A 348 52.94 2.61 -36.74
N LYS A 349 54.08 2.33 -37.37
CA LYS A 349 54.11 1.73 -38.71
C LYS A 349 53.36 0.41 -38.75
N ARG A 350 53.58 -0.45 -37.74
CA ARG A 350 52.87 -1.72 -37.62
C ARG A 350 51.36 -1.53 -37.41
N PHE A 351 50.93 -0.52 -36.66
CA PHE A 351 49.50 -0.19 -36.54
C PHE A 351 48.90 0.26 -37.88
N LEU A 352 49.59 1.10 -38.65
CA LEU A 352 49.16 1.49 -40.00
C LEU A 352 49.02 0.29 -40.95
N GLU A 353 49.95 -0.66 -40.86
CA GLU A 353 49.94 -1.86 -41.71
C GLU A 353 48.88 -2.89 -41.27
N MET A 354 48.58 -2.98 -39.98
CA MET A 354 47.72 -4.04 -39.42
C MET A 354 46.27 -3.62 -39.18
N PHE A 355 46.00 -2.34 -38.93
CA PHE A 355 44.68 -1.85 -38.50
C PHE A 355 44.01 -1.03 -39.60
N PRO A 356 42.67 -0.97 -39.66
CA PRO A 356 41.97 -0.09 -40.58
C PRO A 356 42.39 1.38 -40.41
N GLN A 357 42.43 2.13 -41.52
CA GLN A 357 42.67 3.57 -41.49
C GLN A 357 41.70 4.29 -40.54
N GLY A 358 42.15 5.34 -39.86
CA GLY A 358 41.37 6.06 -38.85
C GLY A 358 41.32 5.40 -37.46
N THR A 359 41.93 4.23 -37.27
CA THR A 359 41.97 3.53 -35.97
C THR A 359 42.91 4.19 -34.95
N VAL A 360 43.94 4.88 -35.42
CA VAL A 360 44.95 5.50 -34.55
C VAL A 360 44.98 7.00 -34.79
N ARG A 361 45.01 7.76 -33.69
CA ARG A 361 45.13 9.22 -33.70
C ARG A 361 46.26 9.68 -32.80
N LEU A 362 46.88 10.79 -33.18
CA LEU A 362 48.00 11.39 -32.47
C LEU A 362 47.55 12.66 -31.75
N ASN A 363 47.92 12.79 -30.48
CA ASN A 363 47.66 13.99 -29.68
C ASN A 363 48.86 14.26 -28.77
N ASP A 364 49.48 15.43 -28.86
CA ASP A 364 50.71 15.76 -28.12
C ASP A 364 50.50 16.05 -26.63
N ASN A 365 49.25 16.29 -26.21
CA ASN A 365 48.87 16.58 -24.83
C ASN A 365 48.32 15.34 -24.10
N ILE A 366 48.18 14.19 -24.76
CA ILE A 366 47.68 12.98 -24.09
C ILE A 366 48.72 12.48 -23.09
N HIS A 367 48.36 12.45 -21.81
CA HIS A 367 49.16 11.82 -20.76
C HIS A 367 48.45 10.65 -20.06
N ALA A 368 47.14 10.51 -20.31
CA ALA A 368 46.33 9.45 -19.73
C ALA A 368 46.74 8.08 -20.29
N LYS A 369 46.87 7.10 -19.40
CA LYS A 369 47.02 5.69 -19.81
C LYS A 369 45.80 4.91 -19.35
N MET A 370 44.99 4.52 -20.30
CA MET A 370 43.75 3.78 -20.01
C MET A 370 43.35 2.86 -21.15
N ALA A 371 42.57 1.85 -20.80
CA ALA A 371 41.84 1.01 -21.72
C ALA A 371 40.37 0.94 -21.29
N VAL A 372 39.45 1.10 -22.23
CA VAL A 372 38.01 0.89 -22.02
C VAL A 372 37.53 -0.16 -23.01
N VAL A 373 36.76 -1.13 -22.51
CA VAL A 373 36.19 -2.21 -23.31
C VAL A 373 34.67 -2.20 -23.20
N ASP A 374 34.02 -2.16 -24.37
CA ASP A 374 32.56 -2.23 -24.56
C ASP A 374 31.74 -1.22 -23.72
N GLY A 375 32.36 -0.14 -23.24
CA GLY A 375 31.75 0.80 -22.29
C GLY A 375 31.36 0.17 -20.94
N LYS A 376 31.93 -0.99 -20.60
CA LYS A 376 31.62 -1.78 -19.38
C LYS A 376 32.82 -1.92 -18.46
N GLU A 377 34.00 -2.20 -19.02
CA GLU A 377 35.23 -2.33 -18.24
C GLU A 377 36.17 -1.16 -18.50
N VAL A 378 36.86 -0.71 -17.46
CA VAL A 378 37.90 0.32 -17.54
C VAL A 378 39.12 -0.10 -16.74
N LEU A 379 40.29 0.19 -17.31
CA LEU A 379 41.58 0.16 -16.65
C LEU A 379 42.22 1.53 -16.80
N ILE A 380 42.59 2.15 -15.69
CA ILE A 380 43.41 3.37 -15.64
C ILE A 380 44.70 3.02 -14.94
N THR A 381 45.84 3.44 -15.47
CA THR A 381 47.15 3.08 -14.90
C THR A 381 48.16 4.22 -15.02
N THR A 382 49.17 4.18 -14.17
CA THR A 382 50.37 5.01 -14.29
C THR A 382 51.34 4.46 -15.33
N ALA A 383 51.24 3.18 -15.69
CA ALA A 383 52.08 2.51 -16.68
C ALA A 383 51.81 3.02 -18.11
N ASN A 384 52.86 3.42 -18.83
CA ASN A 384 52.81 3.49 -20.29
C ASN A 384 52.68 2.07 -20.87
N LEU A 385 52.13 1.94 -22.09
CA LEU A 385 52.07 0.65 -22.78
C LEU A 385 53.41 0.33 -23.45
N THR A 386 54.45 0.23 -22.63
CA THR A 386 55.82 -0.08 -22.99
C THR A 386 56.31 -1.26 -22.18
N GLN A 387 57.35 -1.95 -22.64
CA GLN A 387 57.96 -3.04 -21.86
C GLN A 387 58.36 -2.56 -20.46
N THR A 388 59.03 -1.41 -20.36
CA THR A 388 59.46 -0.84 -19.09
C THR A 388 58.29 -0.47 -18.17
N GLY A 389 57.26 0.21 -18.69
CA GLY A 389 56.09 0.58 -17.90
C GLY A 389 55.30 -0.64 -17.42
N LEU A 390 55.14 -1.65 -18.26
CA LEU A 390 54.31 -2.80 -17.95
C LEU A 390 55.02 -3.93 -17.17
N TRP A 391 56.35 -3.99 -17.21
CA TRP A 391 57.14 -5.09 -16.64
C TRP A 391 58.31 -4.68 -15.74
N GLU A 392 58.88 -3.49 -15.85
CA GLU A 392 60.13 -3.16 -15.15
C GLU A 392 59.92 -2.13 -14.03
N ASN A 393 58.92 -1.26 -14.18
CA ASN A 393 58.62 -0.20 -13.22
C ASN A 393 57.69 -0.67 -12.08
N TYR A 394 57.75 0.08 -10.98
CA TYR A 394 56.67 0.08 -10.00
C TYR A 394 55.53 0.98 -10.50
N GLU A 395 54.41 0.38 -10.83
CA GLU A 395 53.22 1.05 -11.36
C GLU A 395 51.98 0.64 -10.59
N ILE A 396 50.92 1.43 -10.72
CA ILE A 396 49.62 1.10 -10.16
C ILE A 396 48.55 1.17 -11.24
N GLY A 397 47.61 0.25 -11.17
CA GLY A 397 46.42 0.21 -12.01
C GLY A 397 45.18 0.24 -11.15
N PHE A 398 44.12 0.85 -11.66
CA PHE A 398 42.78 0.72 -11.14
C PHE A 398 41.91 0.11 -12.23
N TRP A 399 41.41 -1.09 -11.98
CA TRP A 399 40.47 -1.77 -12.86
C TRP A 399 39.07 -1.78 -12.23
N ALA A 400 38.06 -1.58 -13.06
CA ALA A 400 36.67 -1.76 -12.69
C ALA A 400 35.85 -2.36 -13.85
N ASP A 401 35.11 -3.43 -13.58
CA ASP A 401 33.95 -3.85 -14.37
C ASP A 401 32.73 -3.07 -13.87
N ASN A 402 32.58 -1.87 -14.42
CA ASN A 402 31.62 -0.88 -14.01
C ASN A 402 31.26 0.07 -15.17
N GLU A 403 30.05 -0.09 -15.69
CA GLU A 403 29.52 0.66 -16.82
C GLU A 403 29.52 2.19 -16.60
N GLU A 404 29.29 2.66 -15.38
CA GLU A 404 29.27 4.09 -15.06
C GLU A 404 30.67 4.70 -15.18
N LEU A 405 31.68 4.03 -14.60
CA LEU A 405 33.07 4.48 -14.68
C LEU A 405 33.61 4.34 -16.11
N ALA A 406 33.28 3.25 -16.79
CA ALA A 406 33.67 3.02 -18.18
C ALA A 406 33.05 4.05 -19.14
N LYS A 407 31.81 4.48 -18.92
CA LYS A 407 31.18 5.58 -19.68
C LYS A 407 31.87 6.92 -19.44
N GLN A 408 32.25 7.24 -18.21
CA GLN A 408 33.01 8.46 -17.91
C GLN A 408 34.38 8.46 -18.60
N ALA A 409 35.12 7.36 -18.50
CA ALA A 409 36.40 7.19 -19.18
C ALA A 409 36.25 7.23 -20.71
N LYS A 410 35.21 6.61 -21.27
CA LYS A 410 34.86 6.72 -22.69
C LYS A 410 34.56 8.17 -23.08
N SER A 411 33.79 8.91 -22.28
CA SER A 411 33.52 10.32 -22.57
C SER A 411 34.81 11.14 -22.65
N PHE A 412 35.74 10.93 -21.72
CA PHE A 412 37.08 11.54 -21.79
C PHE A 412 37.81 11.16 -23.09
N PHE A 413 37.81 9.87 -23.44
CA PHE A 413 38.40 9.39 -24.69
C PHE A 413 37.80 10.11 -25.90
N GLU A 414 36.47 10.20 -26.00
CA GLU A 414 35.79 10.86 -27.12
C GLU A 414 36.11 12.35 -27.20
N THR A 415 36.24 13.03 -26.05
CA THR A 415 36.66 14.45 -26.02
C THR A 415 38.04 14.62 -26.65
N VAL A 416 39.01 13.76 -26.29
CA VAL A 416 40.36 13.83 -26.88
C VAL A 416 40.31 13.38 -28.35
N TRP A 417 39.61 12.30 -28.65
CA TRP A 417 39.49 11.74 -30.00
C TRP A 417 39.00 12.77 -31.00
N ASN A 418 37.99 13.57 -30.62
CA ASN A 418 37.35 14.57 -31.48
C ASN A 418 37.95 15.98 -31.34
N SER A 419 39.03 16.16 -30.56
CA SER A 419 39.66 17.48 -30.40
C SER A 419 40.34 17.94 -31.70
N GLU A 420 40.33 19.24 -31.98
CA GLU A 420 40.95 19.81 -33.20
C GLU A 420 42.46 19.52 -33.26
N ASP A 421 43.12 19.47 -32.10
CA ASP A 421 44.56 19.20 -31.94
C ASP A 421 44.89 17.70 -32.04
N THR A 422 43.90 16.85 -32.29
CA THR A 422 44.09 15.42 -32.53
C THR A 422 44.10 15.16 -34.04
N ILE A 423 45.21 14.61 -34.53
CA ILE A 423 45.42 14.28 -35.95
C ILE A 423 45.29 12.77 -36.15
N GLU A 424 45.02 12.34 -37.38
CA GLU A 424 45.05 10.92 -37.74
C GLU A 424 46.50 10.44 -37.89
N LEU A 425 46.75 9.15 -37.64
CA LEU A 425 47.99 8.51 -38.05
C LEU A 425 47.85 8.02 -39.50
N ASP A 426 48.75 8.46 -40.37
CA ASP A 426 48.88 8.12 -41.79
C ASP A 426 50.37 8.02 -42.20
N GLU A 427 50.66 7.83 -43.48
CA GLU A 427 52.03 7.69 -43.99
C GLU A 427 52.91 8.93 -43.75
N ASP A 428 52.34 10.14 -43.74
CA ASP A 428 53.05 11.40 -43.55
C ASP A 428 53.28 11.68 -42.05
N THR A 429 52.23 11.54 -41.26
CA THR A 429 52.23 11.77 -39.81
C THR A 429 52.93 10.66 -39.02
N LEU A 430 53.34 9.57 -39.69
CA LEU A 430 54.29 8.61 -39.14
C LEU A 430 55.64 9.26 -38.80
N GLU A 431 56.03 10.32 -39.53
CA GLU A 431 57.18 11.14 -39.14
C GLU A 431 56.81 12.09 -37.99
N PRO A 432 57.43 11.97 -36.79
CA PRO A 432 57.03 12.75 -35.62
C PRO A 432 57.14 14.27 -35.82
N LYS A 433 58.07 14.71 -36.67
CA LYS A 433 58.24 16.13 -37.03
C LYS A 433 57.04 16.68 -37.80
N ILE A 434 56.53 15.91 -38.75
CA ILE A 434 55.39 16.30 -39.59
C ILE A 434 54.13 16.33 -38.74
N ALA A 435 53.87 15.25 -37.98
CA ALA A 435 52.75 15.18 -37.04
C ALA A 435 52.75 16.37 -36.05
N TRP A 436 53.91 16.66 -35.46
CA TRP A 436 54.06 17.77 -34.54
C TRP A 436 53.82 19.13 -35.21
N ALA A 437 54.35 19.35 -36.41
CA ALA A 437 54.15 20.60 -37.16
C ALA A 437 52.66 20.82 -37.50
N GLU A 438 51.95 19.76 -37.87
CA GLU A 438 50.51 19.82 -38.14
C GLU A 438 49.70 20.18 -36.90
N ILE A 439 49.93 19.49 -35.77
CA ILE A 439 49.24 19.79 -34.51
C ILE A 439 49.47 21.25 -34.10
N MET A 440 50.69 21.77 -34.25
CA MET A 440 51.01 23.16 -33.91
C MET A 440 50.35 24.17 -34.83
N ASP A 441 50.22 23.85 -36.12
CA ASP A 441 49.47 24.68 -37.05
C ASP A 441 47.99 24.73 -36.66
N ARG A 442 47.40 23.60 -36.27
CA ARG A 442 46.02 23.54 -35.76
C ARG A 442 45.84 24.35 -34.46
N LYS A 443 46.74 24.19 -33.49
CA LYS A 443 46.74 24.97 -32.25
C LYS A 443 46.83 26.47 -32.51
N ARG A 444 47.74 26.90 -33.38
CA ARG A 444 47.88 28.30 -33.78
C ARG A 444 46.61 28.85 -34.42
N LYS A 445 45.96 28.08 -35.30
CA LYS A 445 44.69 28.47 -35.94
C LYS A 445 43.55 28.61 -34.93
N ARG A 446 43.55 27.82 -33.85
CA ARG A 446 42.59 27.96 -32.75
C ARG A 446 42.82 29.24 -31.96
N GLU A 447 44.07 29.52 -31.58
CA GLU A 447 44.45 30.74 -30.83
C GLU A 447 44.12 32.04 -31.58
N VAL A 448 44.03 31.99 -32.92
CA VAL A 448 43.65 33.16 -33.75
C VAL A 448 42.13 33.32 -33.87
N LYS A 449 41.35 32.26 -33.60
CA LYS A 449 39.87 32.28 -33.65
C LYS A 449 39.22 32.64 -32.31
N GLU A 450 39.89 32.35 -31.20
CA GLU A 450 39.51 32.78 -29.84
C GLU A 450 39.92 34.23 -29.59
#